data_AF-A0A6B7PPT6-F1
#
_entry.id   AF-A0A6B7PPT6-F1
#
_cell.length_a   1.000
_cell.length_b   1.000
_cell.length_c   1.000
_cell.angle_alpha   90.00
_cell.angle_beta   90.00
_cell.angle_gamma   90.00
#
_symmetry.space_group_name_H-M   'P 1'
#
loop_
_entity.id
_entity.type
_entity.pdbx_description
1 polymer ?
#
loop_
_entity_poly.entity_id
_entity_poly.type
_entity_poly.pdbx_seq_one_letter_code
_entity_poly.pdbx_strand_id
1 'polypeptide(L)' 'DYINIKKLLIIGISLSCLGSLIAFIGHNHFFILIFGRLVQGVGSA' A
#
# COMPACT_ATOMS: atom_id res chain seq x y z
N ASP A 1 17.15 -0.72 18.06
CA ASP A 1 17.08 -1.07 16.63
C ASP A 1 15.82 -1.86 16.24
N TYR A 2 15.53 -2.99 16.88
CA TYR A 2 14.39 -3.86 16.56
C TYR A 2 13.00 -3.19 16.58
N ILE A 3 12.76 -2.27 17.54
CA ILE A 3 11.46 -1.56 17.65
C ILE A 3 11.19 -0.65 16.44
N ASN A 4 12.22 -0.02 15.87
CA ASN A 4 12.05 0.84 14.69
C ASN A 4 11.78 0.02 13.43
N ILE A 5 12.47 -1.12 13.26
CA ILE A 5 12.22 -2.05 12.14
C ILE A 5 10.81 -2.61 12.21
N LYS A 6 10.35 -3.03 13.40
CA LYS A 6 8.98 -3.54 13.59
C LYS A 6 7.92 -2.48 13.26
N LYS A 7 8.16 -1.22 13.63
CA LYS A 7 7.27 -0.11 13.31
C LYS A 7 7.24 0.20 11.81
N LEU A 8 8.41 0.14 11.14
CA LEU A 8 8.51 0.31 9.70
C LEU A 8 7.75 -0.79 8.93
N LEU A 9 7.89 -2.05 9.36
CA LEU A 9 7.14 -3.18 8.78
C LEU A 9 5.62 -3.01 8.93
N ILE A 10 5.14 -2.60 10.10
CA ILE A 10 3.71 -2.37 10.33
C ILE A 10 3.19 -1.25 9.41
N ILE A 11 3.98 -0.18 9.21
CA ILE A 11 3.62 0.92 8.30
C ILE A 11 3.58 0.42 6.85
N GLY A 12 4.58 -0.35 6.42
CA GLY A 12 4.62 -0.92 5.07
C GLY A 12 3.42 -1.83 4.77
N ILE A 13 3.13 -2.76 5.68
CA ILE A 13 1.97 -3.67 5.56
C ILE A 13 0.66 -2.89 5.52
N SER A 14 0.51 -1.85 6.37
CA SER A 14 -0.68 -1.01 6.38
C SER A 14 -0.86 -0.26 5.06
N LEU A 15 0.24 0.30 4.51
CA LEU A 15 0.23 1.02 3.24
C LEU A 15 -0.06 0.10 2.04
N SER A 16 0.47 -1.13 2.06
CA SER A 16 0.15 -2.16 1.06
C SER A 16 -1.31 -2.59 1.07
N CYS A 17 -1.91 -2.69 2.26
CA CYS A 17 -3.32 -3.01 2.42
C CYS A 17 -4.21 -1.87 1.89
N LEU A 18 -3.87 -0.62 2.21
CA LEU A 18 -4.57 0.56 1.70
C LEU A 18 -4.48 0.66 0.17
N GLY A 19 -3.30 0.46 -0.41
CA GLY A 19 -3.13 0.43 -1.87
C GLY A 19 -3.98 -0.64 -2.56
N SER A 20 -4.10 -1.82 -1.95
CA SER A 20 -4.97 -2.90 -2.45
C SER A 20 -6.45 -2.51 -2.38
N LEU A 21 -6.88 -1.90 -1.27
CA LEU A 21 -8.25 -1.47 -1.07
C LEU A 21 -8.65 -0.40 -2.08
N ILE A 22 -7.78 0.58 -2.31
CA ILE A 22 -7.98 1.67 -3.28
C ILE A 22 -8.07 1.11 -4.70
N ALA A 23 -7.18 0.19 -5.06
CA ALA A 23 -7.22 -0.49 -6.36
C ALA A 23 -8.49 -1.32 -6.55
N PHE A 24 -9.00 -1.96 -5.48
CA PHE A 24 -10.23 -2.74 -5.53
C PHE A 24 -11.49 -1.86 -5.68
N ILE A 25 -11.61 -0.80 -4.87
CA ILE A 25 -12.75 0.13 -4.94
C ILE A 25 -12.75 0.88 -6.28
N GLY A 26 -11.56 1.28 -6.75
CA GLY A 26 -11.37 2.03 -7.97
C GLY A 26 -11.25 1.19 -9.24
N HIS A 27 -11.61 -0.11 -9.24
CA HIS A 27 -11.34 -0.99 -10.37
C HIS A 27 -11.94 -0.53 -11.71
N ASN A 28 -12.99 0.30 -11.66
CA ASN A 28 -13.64 0.85 -12.84
C ASN A 28 -12.87 2.04 -13.46
N HIS A 29 -11.95 2.65 -12.70
CA HIS A 29 -11.15 3.79 -13.12
C HIS A 29 -9.66 3.41 -13.20
N PHE A 30 -9.14 3.30 -14.42
CA PHE A 30 -7.76 2.90 -14.69
C PHE A 30 -6.72 3.74 -13.95
N PHE A 31 -6.95 5.05 -13.80
CA PHE A 31 -6.06 5.94 -13.05
C PHE A 31 -5.99 5.60 -11.54
N ILE A 32 -7.14 5.24 -10.95
CA ILE A 32 -7.24 4.89 -9.53
C ILE A 32 -6.61 3.52 -9.27
N LEU A 33 -6.72 2.59 -10.21
CA LEU A 33 -6.01 1.31 -10.20
C LEU A 33 -4.49 1.49 -10.18
N ILE A 34 -3.93 2.32 -11.07
CA ILE A 34 -2.50 2.62 -11.12
C ILE A 34 -2.04 3.25 -9.81
N PHE A 35 -2.81 4.22 -9.30
CA PHE A 35 -2.49 4.88 -8.04
C PHE A 35 -2.50 3.91 -6.85
N GLY A 36 -3.51 3.04 -6.75
CA GLY A 36 -3.57 2.00 -5.72
C GLY A 36 -2.39 1.02 -5.80
N ARG A 37 -1.95 0.64 -7.01
CA ARG A 37 -0.77 -0.21 -7.21
C ARG A 37 0.54 0.48 -6.85
N LEU A 38 0.69 1.78 -7.11
CA LEU A 38 1.86 2.54 -6.67
C LEU A 38 1.94 2.63 -5.15
N VAL A 39 0.82 2.94 -4.48
CA VAL A 39 0.75 2.97 -3.01
C VAL A 39 1.08 1.59 -2.42
N GLN A 40 0.57 0.53 -3.05
CA GLN A 40 0.90 -0.84 -2.66
C GLN A 40 2.39 -1.18 -2.85
N GLY A 41 3.00 -0.74 -3.94
CA GLY A 41 4.42 -0.92 -4.19
C GLY A 41 5.30 -0.21 -3.17
N VAL A 42 4.93 1.02 -2.77
CA VAL A 42 5.66 1.80 -1.75
C VAL A 42 5.57 1.15 -0.36
N GLY A 43 4.44 0.52 -0.03
CA GLY A 43 4.31 -0.22 1.25
C GLY A 43 5.07 -1.54 1.29
N SER A 44 5.47 -2.06 0.13
CA SER A 44 6.12 -3.37 -0.01
C SER A 44 7.64 -3.28 -0.24
N ALA A 45 8.16 -2.07 -0.49
CA ALA A 45 9.57 -1.76 -0.69
C ALA A 45 10.26 -1.44 0.64
#